data_AF-A0A956DV12-F1
#
_entry.id   AF-A0A956DV12-F1
#
_cell.length_a   1.000
_cell.length_b   1.000
_cell.length_c   1.000
_cell.angle_alpha   90.00
_cell.angle_beta   90.00
_cell.angle_gamma   90.00
#
_symmetry.space_group_name_H-M   'P 1'
#
loop_
_entity.id
_entity.type
_entity.pdbx_description
1 polymer ?
#
loop_
_entity_poly.entity_id
_entity_poly.type
_entity_poly.pdbx_seq_one_letter_code
_entity_poly.pdbx_strand_id
1 'polypeptide(L)'
;MTSLCDRLRAEYPTFVYESYAWRRPTPGALDCSFRFRVGDITFAPRCTFTFSGAPTKPVASEVMDNLVFHLGLAELPSYWKATCSPRVEVQAGPLDAEAIAFWTCVLTEGMGEFHCVNQTPFTDPGFVTVTGGPTRSHRVLTEPLADGHVVPVGGGKDSLLTLDLLANRRDAVAALAINPPPSTEQAVRRAGVGPWVSIERRLDPRLLELNRQGYLDGHTPFGAVIGFASALAAVVLGHRHIVLSNESSADHTTVRYRGQVINHQWGKSSAFETKLHHHLVTHVATDLDYFSLLRPFGELRIAQAFSRLGDYHDVFRSCNRGRKTDS
;
A
#
# COMPACT_ATOMS: atom_id res chain seq x y z
N MET A 1 14.85 33.11 -6.49
CA MET A 1 14.22 32.30 -7.55
C MET A 1 13.17 31.42 -6.89
N THR A 2 11.92 31.45 -7.34
CA THR A 2 10.83 30.60 -6.85
C THR A 2 11.17 29.13 -7.13
N SER A 3 11.09 28.25 -6.14
CA SER A 3 11.46 26.83 -6.32
C SER A 3 10.56 26.14 -7.34
N LEU A 4 10.99 25.00 -7.89
CA LEU A 4 10.13 24.19 -8.77
C LEU A 4 8.81 23.82 -8.06
N CYS A 5 8.91 23.42 -6.80
CA CYS A 5 7.75 23.07 -5.98
C CYS A 5 6.78 24.25 -5.83
N ASP A 6 7.29 25.46 -5.55
CA ASP A 6 6.44 26.65 -5.41
C ASP A 6 5.72 27.00 -6.71
N ARG A 7 6.40 26.86 -7.87
CA ARG A 7 5.78 27.10 -9.18
C ARG A 7 4.67 26.09 -9.46
N LEU A 8 4.95 24.80 -9.29
CA LEU A 8 3.97 23.74 -9.54
C LEU A 8 2.77 23.82 -8.58
N ARG A 9 2.99 24.17 -7.31
CA ARG A 9 1.92 24.38 -6.34
C ARG A 9 1.02 25.57 -6.68
N ALA A 10 1.59 26.62 -7.27
CA ALA A 10 0.85 27.79 -7.73
C ALA A 10 0.06 27.50 -9.02
N GLU A 11 0.67 26.77 -9.97
CA GLU A 11 0.04 26.38 -11.24
C GLU A 11 -1.06 25.32 -11.03
N TYR A 12 -0.85 24.40 -10.08
CA TYR A 12 -1.73 23.27 -9.79
C TYR A 12 -2.19 23.29 -8.32
N PRO A 13 -3.09 24.22 -7.93
CA PRO A 13 -3.44 24.42 -6.52
C PRO A 13 -4.28 23.28 -5.93
N THR A 14 -5.00 22.52 -6.75
CA THR A 14 -5.91 21.47 -6.30
C THR A 14 -5.67 20.16 -7.04
N PHE A 15 -5.44 19.10 -6.27
CA PHE A 15 -5.42 17.73 -6.74
C PHE A 15 -6.73 17.04 -6.34
N VAL A 16 -7.37 16.33 -7.26
CA VAL A 16 -8.70 15.77 -7.07
C VAL A 16 -8.65 14.26 -7.24
N TYR A 17 -9.18 13.51 -6.26
CA TYR A 17 -9.57 12.12 -6.45
C TYR A 17 -11.05 12.08 -6.86
N GLU A 18 -11.28 11.99 -8.16
CA GLU A 18 -12.58 12.21 -8.78
C GLU A 18 -13.52 11.03 -8.59
N SER A 19 -13.04 9.82 -8.91
CA SER A 19 -13.88 8.63 -8.87
C SER A 19 -13.06 7.35 -8.85
N TYR A 20 -13.74 6.27 -8.52
CA TYR A 20 -13.27 4.90 -8.69
C TYR A 20 -14.38 4.02 -9.27
N ALA A 21 -13.98 2.93 -9.87
CA ALA A 21 -14.87 1.87 -10.33
C ALA A 21 -14.22 0.51 -10.11
N TRP A 22 -15.07 -0.52 -9.97
CA TRP A 22 -14.62 -1.90 -9.93
C TRP A 22 -15.57 -2.81 -10.69
N ARG A 23 -15.05 -3.94 -11.17
CA ARG A 23 -15.84 -5.00 -11.82
C ARG A 23 -15.18 -6.35 -11.62
N ARG A 24 -15.97 -7.42 -11.75
CA ARG A 24 -15.48 -8.81 -11.72
C ARG A 24 -15.61 -9.40 -13.13
N PRO A 25 -14.54 -9.35 -13.96
CA PRO A 25 -14.62 -9.81 -15.33
C PRO A 25 -14.80 -11.34 -15.43
N THR A 26 -14.24 -12.07 -14.47
CA THR A 26 -14.36 -13.53 -14.34
C THR A 26 -14.43 -13.90 -12.86
N PRO A 27 -14.88 -15.13 -12.52
CA PRO A 27 -14.67 -15.68 -11.19
C PRO A 27 -13.18 -15.60 -10.82
N GLY A 28 -12.88 -15.15 -9.59
CA GLY A 28 -11.50 -14.99 -9.13
C GLY A 28 -10.76 -13.76 -9.66
N ALA A 29 -11.39 -12.87 -10.43
CA ALA A 29 -10.77 -11.61 -10.85
C ALA A 29 -11.53 -10.39 -10.32
N LEU A 30 -10.80 -9.33 -9.97
CA LEU A 30 -11.35 -8.02 -9.63
C LEU A 30 -10.50 -6.92 -10.28
N ASP A 31 -11.11 -6.19 -11.21
CA ASP A 31 -10.51 -4.99 -11.80
C ASP A 31 -10.94 -3.78 -10.98
N CYS A 32 -9.98 -2.99 -10.51
CA CYS A 32 -10.18 -1.69 -9.88
C CYS A 32 -9.55 -0.60 -10.76
N SER A 33 -10.24 0.52 -10.91
CA SER A 33 -9.74 1.70 -11.62
C SER A 33 -10.03 2.96 -10.84
N PHE A 34 -9.10 3.91 -10.90
CA PHE A 34 -9.19 5.19 -10.19
C PHE A 34 -9.03 6.32 -11.19
N ARG A 35 -9.61 7.48 -10.88
CA ARG A 35 -9.43 8.70 -11.66
C ARG A 35 -8.97 9.83 -10.76
N PHE A 36 -7.83 10.40 -11.10
CA PHE A 36 -7.30 11.59 -10.45
C PHE A 36 -7.18 12.73 -11.46
N ARG A 37 -7.36 13.97 -11.01
CA ARG A 37 -7.22 15.17 -11.85
C ARG A 37 -6.46 16.27 -11.14
N VAL A 38 -5.65 17.01 -11.89
CA VAL A 38 -4.92 18.19 -11.43
C VAL A 38 -4.78 19.17 -12.59
N GLY A 39 -5.45 20.32 -12.52
CA GLY A 39 -5.64 21.19 -13.69
C GLY A 39 -6.26 20.40 -14.86
N ASP A 40 -5.61 20.46 -16.02
CA ASP A 40 -5.97 19.72 -17.24
C ASP A 40 -5.37 18.31 -17.30
N ILE A 41 -4.55 17.92 -16.32
CA ILE A 41 -3.92 16.60 -16.27
C ILE A 41 -4.88 15.61 -15.60
N THR A 42 -5.12 14.49 -16.27
CA THR A 42 -5.89 13.36 -15.73
C THR A 42 -4.99 12.13 -15.63
N PHE A 43 -5.12 11.38 -14.54
CA PHE A 43 -4.50 10.07 -14.35
C PHE A 43 -5.57 9.00 -14.15
N ALA A 44 -5.39 7.83 -14.76
CA ALA A 44 -6.32 6.71 -14.73
C ALA A 44 -5.63 5.36 -14.42
N PRO A 45 -4.99 5.21 -13.24
CA PRO A 45 -4.37 3.94 -12.86
C PRO A 45 -5.37 2.80 -12.61
N ARG A 46 -4.82 1.59 -12.63
CA ARG A 46 -5.58 0.36 -12.44
C ARG A 46 -4.85 -0.63 -11.55
N CYS A 47 -5.63 -1.38 -10.77
CA CYS A 47 -5.18 -2.54 -10.02
C CYS A 47 -6.06 -3.73 -10.37
N THR A 48 -5.49 -4.81 -10.89
CA THR A 48 -6.23 -6.05 -11.18
C THR A 48 -5.80 -7.13 -10.21
N PHE A 49 -6.73 -7.64 -9.41
CA PHE A 49 -6.52 -8.74 -8.48
C PHE A 49 -6.90 -10.05 -9.15
N THR A 50 -6.02 -11.04 -9.02
CA THR A 50 -6.25 -12.43 -9.43
C THR A 50 -6.18 -13.32 -8.19
N PHE A 51 -7.33 -13.87 -7.80
CA PHE A 51 -7.50 -14.81 -6.69
C PHE A 51 -7.44 -16.24 -7.22
N SER A 52 -6.38 -16.97 -6.88
CA SER A 52 -6.13 -18.35 -7.30
C SER A 52 -6.13 -19.29 -6.10
N GLY A 53 -6.57 -20.53 -6.28
CA GLY A 53 -6.43 -21.58 -5.26
C GLY A 53 -7.38 -21.47 -4.06
N ALA A 54 -8.30 -20.50 -4.03
CA ALA A 54 -9.35 -20.40 -3.01
C ALA A 54 -10.62 -19.72 -3.52
N PRO A 55 -11.80 -20.11 -3.02
CA PRO A 55 -13.05 -19.43 -3.35
C PRO A 55 -13.10 -18.04 -2.71
N THR A 56 -13.49 -17.04 -3.49
CA THR A 56 -13.81 -15.71 -2.96
C THR A 56 -15.16 -15.72 -2.25
N LYS A 57 -15.30 -14.97 -1.15
CA LYS A 57 -16.57 -14.74 -0.47
C LYS A 57 -17.41 -13.68 -1.19
N PRO A 58 -18.74 -13.81 -1.20
CA PRO A 58 -19.63 -12.71 -1.58
C PRO A 58 -19.39 -11.50 -0.66
N VAL A 59 -19.21 -10.33 -1.24
CA VAL A 59 -19.03 -9.06 -0.52
C VAL A 59 -20.10 -8.10 -1.01
N ALA A 60 -20.82 -7.46 -0.08
CA ALA A 60 -21.82 -6.45 -0.41
C ALA A 60 -21.19 -5.30 -1.22
N SER A 61 -21.92 -4.76 -2.19
CA SER A 61 -21.44 -3.70 -3.09
C SER A 61 -20.89 -2.49 -2.36
N GLU A 62 -21.53 -2.09 -1.26
CA GLU A 62 -21.22 -0.92 -0.45
C GLU A 62 -19.93 -1.12 0.38
N VAL A 63 -19.63 -2.38 0.74
CA VAL A 63 -18.37 -2.76 1.38
C VAL A 63 -17.25 -2.82 0.33
N MET A 64 -17.52 -3.41 -0.84
CA MET A 64 -16.56 -3.42 -1.94
C MET A 64 -16.22 -1.99 -2.39
N ASP A 65 -17.23 -1.12 -2.49
CA ASP A 65 -17.07 0.30 -2.78
C ASP A 65 -16.13 0.96 -1.77
N ASN A 66 -16.30 0.69 -0.49
CA ASN A 66 -15.45 1.23 0.57
C ASN A 66 -13.99 0.71 0.48
N LEU A 67 -13.78 -0.57 0.18
CA LEU A 67 -12.46 -1.17 0.00
C LEU A 67 -11.72 -0.55 -1.20
N VAL A 68 -12.41 -0.43 -2.34
CA VAL A 68 -11.84 0.14 -3.57
C VAL A 68 -11.60 1.64 -3.41
N PHE A 69 -12.49 2.35 -2.73
CA PHE A 69 -12.31 3.76 -2.39
C PHE A 69 -10.98 3.99 -1.65
N HIS A 70 -10.75 3.23 -0.57
CA HIS A 70 -9.53 3.32 0.24
C HIS A 70 -8.27 2.88 -0.50
N LEU A 71 -8.37 1.87 -1.38
CA LEU A 71 -7.26 1.51 -2.26
C LEU A 71 -6.90 2.69 -3.19
N GLY A 72 -7.88 3.41 -3.73
CA GLY A 72 -7.62 4.60 -4.52
C GLY A 72 -7.02 5.77 -3.72
N LEU A 73 -7.40 5.94 -2.46
CA LEU A 73 -6.70 6.88 -1.56
C LEU A 73 -5.22 6.48 -1.36
N ALA A 74 -4.92 5.18 -1.27
CA ALA A 74 -3.55 4.70 -1.16
C ALA A 74 -2.73 4.93 -2.44
N GLU A 75 -3.38 4.96 -3.61
CA GLU A 75 -2.75 5.29 -4.89
C GLU A 75 -2.45 6.78 -5.05
N LEU A 76 -3.26 7.65 -4.43
CA LEU A 76 -3.22 9.11 -4.56
C LEU A 76 -1.81 9.72 -4.39
N PRO A 77 -1.00 9.37 -3.37
CA PRO A 77 0.34 9.93 -3.19
C PRO A 77 1.27 9.74 -4.41
N SER A 78 1.06 8.67 -5.20
CA SER A 78 1.86 8.40 -6.40
C SER A 78 1.68 9.44 -7.49
N TYR A 79 0.54 10.14 -7.50
CA TYR A 79 0.16 11.12 -8.51
C TYR A 79 0.20 12.54 -7.97
N TRP A 80 -0.25 12.75 -6.73
CA TRP A 80 -0.18 14.04 -6.05
C TRP A 80 1.26 14.58 -6.00
N LYS A 81 2.26 13.68 -5.86
CA LYS A 81 3.66 14.08 -5.80
C LYS A 81 4.10 14.93 -6.98
N ALA A 82 3.54 14.72 -8.19
CA ALA A 82 3.97 15.39 -9.41
C ALA A 82 3.85 16.91 -9.29
N THR A 83 2.83 17.39 -8.58
CA THR A 83 2.52 18.82 -8.42
C THR A 83 2.63 19.30 -6.98
N CYS A 84 2.60 18.38 -6.00
CA CYS A 84 2.59 18.66 -4.57
C CYS A 84 1.47 19.63 -4.17
N SER A 85 0.30 19.57 -4.81
CA SER A 85 -0.79 20.55 -4.67
C SER A 85 -1.18 20.82 -3.20
N PRO A 86 -1.39 22.09 -2.80
CA PRO A 86 -1.75 22.45 -1.42
C PRO A 86 -3.14 21.97 -0.99
N ARG A 87 -4.04 21.67 -1.92
CA ARG A 87 -5.38 21.13 -1.65
C ARG A 87 -5.54 19.77 -2.28
N VAL A 88 -6.08 18.82 -1.52
CA VAL A 88 -6.50 17.50 -1.98
C VAL A 88 -8.00 17.35 -1.74
N GLU A 89 -8.75 17.25 -2.84
CA GLU A 89 -10.21 17.10 -2.80
C GLU A 89 -10.60 15.67 -3.17
N VAL A 90 -11.16 14.93 -2.21
CA VAL A 90 -11.58 13.54 -2.38
C VAL A 90 -13.05 13.52 -2.77
N GLN A 91 -13.35 13.81 -4.03
CA GLN A 91 -14.74 13.80 -4.53
C GLN A 91 -15.32 12.38 -4.60
N ALA A 92 -14.46 11.36 -4.67
CA ALA A 92 -14.83 9.96 -4.79
C ALA A 92 -15.60 9.39 -3.58
N GLY A 93 -15.58 10.08 -2.42
CA GLY A 93 -16.31 9.64 -1.23
C GLY A 93 -16.07 10.51 0.01
N PRO A 94 -16.84 10.27 1.08
CA PRO A 94 -16.71 11.01 2.33
C PRO A 94 -15.43 10.65 3.08
N LEU A 95 -14.93 11.61 3.86
CA LEU A 95 -13.88 11.42 4.85
C LEU A 95 -14.29 12.17 6.12
N ASP A 96 -14.23 11.49 7.26
CA ASP A 96 -14.38 12.14 8.56
C ASP A 96 -13.05 12.74 9.03
N ALA A 97 -13.05 13.34 10.23
CA ALA A 97 -11.88 14.01 10.79
C ALA A 97 -10.71 13.06 11.04
N GLU A 98 -10.96 11.80 11.43
CA GLU A 98 -9.90 10.83 11.69
C GLU A 98 -9.26 10.35 10.39
N ALA A 99 -10.08 10.05 9.39
CA ALA A 99 -9.60 9.71 8.05
C ALA A 99 -8.80 10.85 7.41
N ILE A 100 -9.28 12.11 7.54
CA ILE A 100 -8.56 13.30 7.08
C ILE A 100 -7.19 13.40 7.76
N ALA A 101 -7.12 13.19 9.09
CA ALA A 101 -5.86 13.24 9.82
C ALA A 101 -4.90 12.14 9.37
N PHE A 102 -5.38 10.91 9.17
CA PHE A 102 -4.58 9.81 8.66
C PHE A 102 -4.00 10.12 7.26
N TRP A 103 -4.82 10.52 6.31
CA TRP A 103 -4.35 10.81 4.94
C TRP A 103 -3.47 12.06 4.86
N THR A 104 -3.69 13.04 5.72
CA THR A 104 -2.76 14.17 5.88
C THR A 104 -1.40 13.70 6.37
N CYS A 105 -1.35 12.81 7.37
CA CYS A 105 -0.11 12.21 7.87
C CYS A 105 0.62 11.40 6.78
N VAL A 106 -0.10 10.68 5.93
CA VAL A 106 0.48 9.96 4.77
C VAL A 106 1.16 10.93 3.79
N LEU A 107 0.53 12.07 3.48
CA LEU A 107 1.07 13.09 2.56
C LEU A 107 2.19 13.94 3.16
N THR A 108 2.29 14.02 4.48
CA THR A 108 3.37 14.72 5.18
C THR A 108 4.48 13.76 5.61
N GLU A 109 4.29 13.01 6.68
CA GLU A 109 5.29 12.10 7.25
C GLU A 109 5.61 10.93 6.31
N GLY A 110 4.58 10.35 5.68
CA GLY A 110 4.75 9.20 4.79
C GLY A 110 5.51 9.51 3.50
N MET A 111 5.66 10.78 3.15
CA MET A 111 6.38 11.27 1.97
C MET A 111 7.70 11.97 2.33
N GLY A 112 8.28 11.67 3.50
CA GLY A 112 9.47 12.35 4.01
C GLY A 112 10.69 12.40 3.07
N GLU A 113 11.01 11.31 2.36
CA GLU A 113 12.10 11.32 1.36
C GLU A 113 11.76 12.22 0.17
N PHE A 114 10.53 12.15 -0.34
CA PHE A 114 10.06 13.06 -1.40
C PHE A 114 10.20 14.52 -0.95
N HIS A 115 9.82 14.85 0.28
CA HIS A 115 9.95 16.20 0.82
C HIS A 115 11.40 16.63 0.97
N CYS A 116 12.30 15.73 1.39
CA CYS A 116 13.72 16.01 1.51
C CYS A 116 14.37 16.28 0.14
N VAL A 117 14.09 15.44 -0.86
CA VAL A 117 14.65 15.55 -2.22
C VAL A 117 14.15 16.82 -2.91
N ASN A 118 12.87 17.15 -2.75
CA ASN A 118 12.24 18.31 -3.40
C ASN A 118 12.27 19.59 -2.55
N GLN A 119 12.91 19.52 -1.37
CA GLN A 119 13.07 20.61 -0.42
C GLN A 119 11.75 21.31 -0.06
N THR A 120 10.69 20.54 0.18
CA THR A 120 9.35 21.08 0.42
C THR A 120 9.19 21.61 1.85
N PRO A 121 8.31 22.61 2.08
CA PRO A 121 7.98 23.09 3.41
C PRO A 121 6.92 22.22 4.12
N PHE A 122 7.06 20.89 4.07
CA PHE A 122 5.99 19.96 4.53
C PHE A 122 5.60 20.06 6.01
N THR A 123 6.45 20.70 6.82
CA THR A 123 6.23 20.95 8.25
C THR A 123 5.39 22.20 8.51
N ASP A 124 5.17 23.04 7.50
CA ASP A 124 4.53 24.33 7.69
C ASP A 124 3.02 24.16 7.89
N PRO A 125 2.39 24.91 8.81
CA PRO A 125 0.95 24.83 9.01
C PRO A 125 0.18 25.06 7.71
N GLY A 126 -0.78 24.17 7.41
CA GLY A 126 -1.58 24.26 6.18
C GLY A 126 -0.82 23.88 4.90
N PHE A 127 0.34 23.22 5.01
CA PHE A 127 1.09 22.74 3.84
C PHE A 127 0.23 21.95 2.85
N VAL A 128 -0.65 21.09 3.36
CA VAL A 128 -1.65 20.37 2.60
C VAL A 128 -2.96 20.32 3.39
N THR A 129 -4.07 20.52 2.70
CA THR A 129 -5.42 20.34 3.26
C THR A 129 -6.14 19.25 2.49
N VAL A 130 -6.76 18.30 3.20
CA VAL A 130 -7.52 17.18 2.63
C VAL A 130 -8.99 17.36 2.97
N THR A 131 -9.87 17.21 1.99
CA THR A 131 -11.33 17.29 2.17
C THR A 131 -12.04 16.10 1.52
N GLY A 132 -13.11 15.63 2.15
CA GLY A 132 -14.00 14.59 1.61
C GLY A 132 -15.16 15.16 0.80
N GLY A 133 -15.60 14.42 -0.21
CA GLY A 133 -16.74 14.75 -1.06
C GLY A 133 -18.07 14.28 -0.45
N PRO A 134 -19.20 14.80 -0.94
CA PRO A 134 -20.50 14.43 -0.40
C PRO A 134 -20.96 13.03 -0.89
N THR A 135 -21.56 12.27 0.04
CA THR A 135 -22.64 11.30 -0.23
C THR A 135 -22.39 10.20 -1.26
N ARG A 136 -21.34 9.38 -1.09
CA ARG A 136 -21.39 7.98 -1.54
C ARG A 136 -21.63 7.07 -0.34
N SER A 137 -22.48 6.06 -0.48
CA SER A 137 -22.70 5.07 0.58
C SER A 137 -21.49 4.15 0.65
N HIS A 138 -20.66 4.34 1.68
CA HIS A 138 -19.58 3.43 2.03
C HIS A 138 -19.98 2.71 3.30
N ARG A 139 -19.87 1.38 3.29
CA ARG A 139 -20.18 0.56 4.45
C ARG A 139 -18.90 -0.06 5.00
N VAL A 140 -18.65 0.16 6.29
CA VAL A 140 -17.65 -0.60 7.05
C VAL A 140 -18.16 -2.03 7.20
N LEU A 141 -17.33 -3.03 6.91
CA LEU A 141 -17.67 -4.42 7.18
C LEU A 141 -17.69 -4.66 8.68
N THR A 142 -18.81 -5.15 9.21
CA THR A 142 -18.97 -5.48 10.64
C THR A 142 -19.17 -6.97 10.88
N GLU A 143 -19.39 -7.73 9.82
CA GLU A 143 -19.50 -9.18 9.84
C GLU A 143 -18.15 -9.82 10.22
N PRO A 144 -18.16 -10.88 11.04
CA PRO A 144 -16.93 -11.54 11.49
C PRO A 144 -16.19 -12.20 10.33
N LEU A 145 -14.86 -12.08 10.35
CA LEU A 145 -13.97 -12.74 9.38
C LEU A 145 -13.48 -14.07 9.95
N ALA A 146 -13.15 -15.02 9.08
CA ALA A 146 -12.57 -16.29 9.53
C ALA A 146 -11.12 -16.10 9.99
N ASP A 147 -10.67 -16.98 10.88
CA ASP A 147 -9.28 -17.05 11.39
C ASP A 147 -8.30 -17.57 10.30
N GLY A 148 -8.20 -16.78 9.23
CA GLY A 148 -7.31 -16.94 8.09
C GLY A 148 -6.39 -15.73 7.97
N HIS A 149 -5.28 -15.93 7.24
CA HIS A 149 -4.15 -15.02 7.19
C HIS A 149 -3.88 -14.64 5.74
N VAL A 150 -3.72 -13.34 5.47
CA VAL A 150 -3.17 -12.82 4.21
C VAL A 150 -1.76 -12.33 4.49
N VAL A 151 -0.78 -12.90 3.80
CA VAL A 151 0.64 -12.58 3.97
C VAL A 151 1.12 -11.86 2.72
N PRO A 152 1.40 -10.55 2.78
CA PRO A 152 2.03 -9.85 1.67
C PRO A 152 3.48 -10.33 1.50
N VAL A 153 3.83 -10.81 0.31
CA VAL A 153 5.12 -11.39 0.00
C VAL A 153 5.85 -10.58 -1.05
N GLY A 154 7.13 -10.31 -0.77
CA GLY A 154 8.03 -9.67 -1.71
C GLY A 154 9.00 -10.63 -2.39
N GLY A 155 9.03 -11.91 -2.00
CA GLY A 155 10.10 -12.86 -2.40
C GLY A 155 11.41 -12.66 -1.62
N GLY A 156 11.34 -11.92 -0.52
CA GLY A 156 12.47 -11.68 0.39
C GLY A 156 12.57 -12.74 1.51
N LYS A 157 13.68 -12.77 2.25
CA LYS A 157 13.95 -13.71 3.35
C LYS A 157 12.86 -13.61 4.42
N ASP A 158 12.47 -12.38 4.71
CA ASP A 158 11.50 -12.04 5.75
C ASP A 158 10.12 -12.63 5.41
N SER A 159 9.64 -12.38 4.19
CA SER A 159 8.34 -12.91 3.76
C SER A 159 8.30 -14.43 3.69
N LEU A 160 9.41 -15.08 3.32
CA LEU A 160 9.48 -16.54 3.28
C LEU A 160 9.55 -17.15 4.68
N LEU A 161 10.29 -16.50 5.60
CA LEU A 161 10.28 -16.89 7.01
C LEU A 161 8.89 -16.74 7.63
N THR A 162 8.15 -15.67 7.31
CA THR A 162 6.76 -15.49 7.77
C THR A 162 5.85 -16.61 7.26
N LEU A 163 5.94 -16.99 5.98
CA LEU A 163 5.18 -18.12 5.45
C LEU A 163 5.54 -19.44 6.14
N ASP A 164 6.83 -19.64 6.43
CA ASP A 164 7.30 -20.84 7.13
C ASP A 164 6.83 -20.89 8.59
N LEU A 165 6.84 -19.77 9.31
CA LEU A 165 6.29 -19.67 10.66
C LEU A 165 4.79 -19.99 10.71
N LEU A 166 4.08 -19.82 9.59
CA LEU A 166 2.66 -20.15 9.42
C LEU A 166 2.43 -21.52 8.74
N ALA A 167 3.46 -22.34 8.59
CA ALA A 167 3.41 -23.64 7.91
C ALA A 167 2.35 -24.62 8.46
N ASN A 168 2.09 -24.59 9.77
CA ASN A 168 1.09 -25.46 10.39
C ASN A 168 -0.36 -25.02 10.10
N ARG A 169 -0.53 -23.88 9.41
CA ARG A 169 -1.81 -23.29 9.05
C ARG A 169 -1.93 -23.03 7.55
N ARG A 170 -1.15 -23.72 6.69
CA ARG A 170 -1.06 -23.47 5.23
C ARG A 170 -2.41 -23.36 4.53
N ASP A 171 -3.41 -24.14 4.93
CA ASP A 171 -4.76 -24.12 4.34
C ASP A 171 -5.55 -22.85 4.66
N ALA A 172 -5.14 -22.11 5.70
CA ALA A 172 -5.72 -20.85 6.14
C ALA A 172 -4.78 -19.65 5.88
N VAL A 173 -3.79 -19.80 5.00
CA VAL A 173 -2.80 -18.77 4.66
C VAL A 173 -2.85 -18.47 3.16
N ALA A 174 -3.21 -17.25 2.82
CA ALA A 174 -3.12 -16.71 1.48
C ALA A 174 -1.86 -15.87 1.31
N ALA A 175 -1.04 -16.17 0.31
CA ALA A 175 0.04 -15.27 -0.08
C ALA A 175 -0.48 -14.19 -1.04
N LEU A 176 0.01 -12.96 -0.90
CA LEU A 176 -0.37 -11.82 -1.73
C LEU A 176 0.86 -11.09 -2.25
N ALA A 177 0.91 -10.78 -3.55
CA ALA A 177 2.00 -9.97 -4.11
C ALA A 177 1.50 -8.93 -5.11
N ILE A 178 2.17 -7.80 -5.17
CA ILE A 178 1.92 -6.73 -6.13
C ILE A 178 3.03 -6.76 -7.19
N ASN A 179 2.65 -6.91 -8.46
CA ASN A 179 3.54 -7.07 -9.60
C ASN A 179 4.67 -8.08 -9.34
N PRO A 180 4.35 -9.34 -8.94
CA PRO A 180 5.36 -10.31 -8.59
C PRO A 180 6.24 -10.68 -9.80
N PRO A 181 7.58 -10.68 -9.67
CA PRO A 181 8.44 -11.31 -10.66
C PRO A 181 8.31 -12.85 -10.59
N PRO A 182 8.76 -13.59 -11.63
CA PRO A 182 8.71 -15.05 -11.66
C PRO A 182 9.34 -15.72 -10.43
N SER A 183 10.43 -15.16 -9.90
CA SER A 183 11.09 -15.66 -8.69
C SER A 183 10.18 -15.66 -7.46
N THR A 184 9.33 -14.63 -7.29
CA THR A 184 8.39 -14.54 -6.18
C THR A 184 7.29 -15.57 -6.31
N GLU A 185 6.77 -15.79 -7.52
CA GLU A 185 5.77 -16.83 -7.76
C GLU A 185 6.32 -18.23 -7.46
N GLN A 186 7.55 -18.52 -7.89
CA GLN A 186 8.21 -19.79 -7.60
C GLN A 186 8.42 -20.00 -6.10
N ALA A 187 8.86 -18.96 -5.38
CA ALA A 187 9.08 -19.06 -3.94
C ALA A 187 7.78 -19.32 -3.16
N VAL A 188 6.67 -18.69 -3.58
CA VAL A 188 5.34 -18.93 -2.99
C VAL A 188 4.83 -20.34 -3.30
N ARG A 189 5.01 -20.81 -4.54
CA ARG A 189 4.66 -22.20 -4.90
C ARG A 189 5.42 -23.22 -4.05
N ARG A 190 6.71 -22.98 -3.80
CA ARG A 190 7.52 -23.84 -2.92
C ARG A 190 7.11 -23.77 -1.46
N ALA A 191 6.65 -22.61 -1.01
CA ALA A 191 6.05 -22.49 0.32
C ALA A 191 4.73 -23.27 0.44
N GLY A 192 4.16 -23.82 -0.64
CA GLY A 192 3.02 -24.72 -0.58
C GLY A 192 1.77 -24.10 0.06
N VAL A 193 1.63 -22.77 -0.02
CA VAL A 193 0.42 -22.06 0.43
C VAL A 193 -0.63 -22.13 -0.67
N GLY A 194 -1.86 -22.50 -0.29
CA GLY A 194 -2.94 -22.85 -1.24
C GLY A 194 -3.54 -21.63 -1.96
N PRO A 195 -4.07 -20.64 -1.23
CA PRO A 195 -4.54 -19.39 -1.81
C PRO A 195 -3.39 -18.45 -2.24
N TRP A 196 -3.47 -17.94 -3.47
CA TRP A 196 -2.54 -16.96 -4.03
C TRP A 196 -3.30 -15.77 -4.62
N VAL A 197 -2.91 -14.57 -4.21
CA VAL A 197 -3.44 -13.31 -4.72
C VAL A 197 -2.34 -12.54 -5.44
N SER A 198 -2.41 -12.50 -6.77
CA SER A 198 -1.53 -11.65 -7.57
C SER A 198 -2.24 -10.36 -7.93
N ILE A 199 -1.57 -9.22 -7.75
CA ILE A 199 -2.10 -7.90 -8.03
C ILE A 199 -1.26 -7.26 -9.12
N GLU A 200 -1.86 -7.03 -10.28
CA GLU A 200 -1.26 -6.21 -11.31
C GLU A 200 -1.60 -4.74 -11.07
N ARG A 201 -0.63 -3.97 -10.57
CA ARG A 201 -0.73 -2.53 -10.37
C ARG A 201 -0.09 -1.79 -11.55
N ARG A 202 -0.92 -1.14 -12.36
CA ARG A 202 -0.51 -0.35 -13.52
C ARG A 202 -0.58 1.14 -13.20
N LEU A 203 0.59 1.77 -13.15
CA LEU A 203 0.71 3.22 -13.08
C LEU A 203 0.26 3.86 -14.40
N ASP A 204 -0.30 5.06 -14.33
CA ASP A 204 -0.62 5.81 -15.53
C ASP A 204 0.67 6.28 -16.24
N PRO A 205 0.88 5.99 -17.55
CA PRO A 205 2.06 6.43 -18.29
C PRO A 205 2.29 7.94 -18.28
N ARG A 206 1.24 8.75 -18.09
CA ARG A 206 1.32 10.21 -17.98
C ARG A 206 2.21 10.64 -16.80
N LEU A 207 2.23 9.87 -15.71
CA LEU A 207 3.13 10.16 -14.58
C LEU A 207 4.60 10.07 -15.00
N LEU A 208 4.96 9.03 -15.77
CA LEU A 208 6.33 8.87 -16.29
C LEU A 208 6.71 9.98 -17.24
N GLU A 209 5.75 10.47 -18.02
CA GLU A 209 5.96 11.60 -18.92
C GLU A 209 6.21 12.91 -18.16
N LEU A 210 5.42 13.20 -17.12
CA LEU A 210 5.64 14.38 -16.28
C LEU A 210 7.01 14.34 -15.59
N ASN A 211 7.45 13.16 -15.13
CA ASN A 211 8.79 13.01 -14.56
C ASN A 211 9.89 13.37 -15.59
N ARG A 212 9.75 12.96 -16.85
CA ARG A 212 10.68 13.36 -17.93
C ARG A 212 10.64 14.86 -18.23
N GLN A 213 9.49 15.49 -18.02
CA GLN A 213 9.30 16.93 -18.16
C GLN A 213 9.82 17.73 -16.96
N GLY A 214 10.36 17.06 -15.93
CA GLY A 214 10.96 17.70 -14.76
C GLY A 214 9.95 18.11 -13.70
N TYR A 215 8.76 17.48 -13.66
CA TYR A 215 7.87 17.57 -12.50
C TYR A 215 8.51 16.91 -11.28
N LEU A 216 7.95 17.17 -10.10
CA LEU A 216 8.48 16.61 -8.85
C LEU A 216 8.36 15.08 -8.86
N ASP A 217 9.43 14.42 -8.43
CA ASP A 217 9.47 12.97 -8.27
C ASP A 217 10.14 12.59 -6.94
N GLY A 218 9.92 11.36 -6.50
CA GLY A 218 10.46 10.86 -5.25
C GLY A 218 9.71 9.65 -4.72
N HIS A 219 10.22 9.13 -3.61
CA HIS A 219 9.63 8.00 -2.91
C HIS A 219 8.22 8.31 -2.41
N THR A 220 7.36 7.30 -2.46
CA THR A 220 5.97 7.34 -1.99
C THR A 220 5.75 6.19 -1.01
N PRO A 221 4.87 6.33 -0.01
CA PRO A 221 4.64 5.32 1.01
C PRO A 221 3.95 4.07 0.45
N PHE A 222 4.70 3.22 -0.25
CA PHE A 222 4.19 2.00 -0.87
C PHE A 222 3.60 1.00 0.14
N GLY A 223 4.01 1.09 1.42
CA GLY A 223 3.39 0.35 2.51
C GLY A 223 1.89 0.61 2.66
N ALA A 224 1.41 1.82 2.37
CA ALA A 224 -0.04 2.11 2.36
C ALA A 224 -0.76 1.33 1.25
N VAL A 225 -0.20 1.29 0.04
CA VAL A 225 -0.74 0.51 -1.07
C VAL A 225 -0.81 -0.98 -0.70
N ILE A 226 0.27 -1.53 -0.13
CA ILE A 226 0.27 -2.92 0.37
C ILE A 226 -0.82 -3.13 1.42
N GLY A 227 -0.94 -2.24 2.40
CA GLY A 227 -1.92 -2.34 3.48
C GLY A 227 -3.36 -2.39 2.98
N PHE A 228 -3.77 -1.41 2.17
CA PHE A 228 -5.14 -1.36 1.65
C PHE A 228 -5.43 -2.43 0.60
N ALA A 229 -4.45 -2.81 -0.22
CA ALA A 229 -4.59 -3.93 -1.13
C ALA A 229 -4.76 -5.26 -0.38
N SER A 230 -4.04 -5.43 0.73
CA SER A 230 -4.15 -6.62 1.59
C SER A 230 -5.48 -6.65 2.33
N ALA A 231 -5.98 -5.50 2.80
CA ALA A 231 -7.31 -5.39 3.41
C ALA A 231 -8.43 -5.78 2.43
N LEU A 232 -8.34 -5.29 1.18
CA LEU A 232 -9.26 -5.71 0.12
C LEU A 232 -9.21 -7.22 -0.08
N ALA A 233 -8.02 -7.79 -0.26
CA ALA A 233 -7.86 -9.22 -0.47
C ALA A 233 -8.37 -10.04 0.73
N ALA A 234 -8.07 -9.61 1.95
CA ALA A 234 -8.50 -10.23 3.20
C ALA A 234 -10.02 -10.31 3.28
N VAL A 235 -10.73 -9.20 3.04
CA VAL A 235 -12.20 -9.20 3.02
C VAL A 235 -12.77 -10.08 1.91
N VAL A 236 -12.18 -10.06 0.70
CA VAL A 236 -12.64 -10.90 -0.42
C VAL A 236 -12.41 -12.39 -0.15
N LEU A 237 -11.35 -12.76 0.58
CA LEU A 237 -11.09 -14.13 1.00
C LEU A 237 -11.86 -14.52 2.28
N GLY A 238 -12.39 -13.55 3.01
CA GLY A 238 -12.99 -13.73 4.33
C GLY A 238 -11.96 -14.06 5.41
N HIS A 239 -10.76 -13.50 5.31
CA HIS A 239 -9.64 -13.70 6.24
C HIS A 239 -9.46 -12.49 7.14
N ARG A 240 -9.22 -12.75 8.41
CA ARG A 240 -9.11 -11.73 9.46
C ARG A 240 -7.73 -11.07 9.53
N HIS A 241 -6.67 -11.87 9.45
CA HIS A 241 -5.32 -11.43 9.78
C HIS A 241 -4.55 -11.01 8.53
N ILE A 242 -3.95 -9.83 8.54
CA ILE A 242 -3.01 -9.33 7.55
C ILE A 242 -1.62 -9.31 8.21
N VAL A 243 -0.76 -10.23 7.78
CA VAL A 243 0.50 -10.52 8.44
C VAL A 243 1.67 -10.00 7.62
N LEU A 244 2.26 -8.90 8.07
CA LEU A 244 3.46 -8.33 7.49
C LEU A 244 4.72 -9.02 8.02
N SER A 245 5.82 -8.80 7.28
CA SER A 245 7.13 -9.35 7.60
C SER A 245 8.15 -8.27 8.00
N ASN A 246 7.71 -7.14 8.56
CA ASN A 246 8.64 -6.08 8.96
C ASN A 246 9.34 -6.45 10.27
N GLU A 247 10.65 -6.22 10.34
CA GLU A 247 11.50 -6.45 11.52
C GLU A 247 11.67 -5.18 12.37
N SER A 248 12.29 -5.32 13.55
CA SER A 248 12.50 -4.21 14.49
C SER A 248 13.31 -3.03 13.92
N SER A 249 14.19 -3.28 12.95
CA SER A 249 15.06 -2.25 12.39
C SER A 249 14.35 -1.21 11.52
N ALA A 250 13.11 -1.50 11.11
CA ALA A 250 12.28 -0.58 10.30
C ALA A 250 11.95 0.75 11.01
N ASP A 251 12.20 0.83 12.31
CA ASP A 251 12.03 2.04 13.13
C ASP A 251 13.31 2.90 13.23
N HIS A 252 14.46 2.42 12.74
CA HIS A 252 15.71 3.17 12.78
C HIS A 252 15.85 4.14 11.59
N THR A 253 16.29 5.35 11.90
CA THR A 253 16.34 6.48 10.96
C THR A 253 17.69 7.19 11.04
N THR A 254 18.13 7.79 9.93
CA THR A 254 19.45 8.43 9.83
C THR A 254 19.43 9.86 9.28
N VAL A 255 18.31 10.32 8.71
CA VAL A 255 18.23 11.62 8.02
C VAL A 255 17.32 12.59 8.78
N ARG A 256 17.77 13.83 8.94
CA ARG A 256 16.98 14.93 9.53
C ARG A 256 16.74 16.01 8.47
N TYR A 257 15.50 16.44 8.32
CA TYR A 257 15.12 17.54 7.42
C TYR A 257 14.06 18.42 8.09
N ARG A 258 14.26 19.74 8.08
CA ARG A 258 13.40 20.76 8.76
C ARG A 258 13.06 20.41 10.22
N GLY A 259 14.02 19.88 10.98
CA GLY A 259 13.84 19.50 12.38
C GLY A 259 13.09 18.18 12.61
N GLN A 260 12.58 17.55 11.55
CA GLN A 260 11.94 16.24 11.59
C GLN A 260 12.91 15.13 11.21
N VAL A 261 12.70 13.96 11.80
CA VAL A 261 13.44 12.74 11.47
C VAL A 261 12.73 12.07 10.30
N ILE A 262 13.43 11.94 9.17
CA ILE A 262 12.90 11.32 7.96
C ILE A 262 13.15 9.82 8.00
N ASN A 263 12.08 9.05 8.07
CA ASN A 263 12.14 7.61 7.92
C ASN A 263 11.92 7.21 6.45
N HIS A 264 13.00 6.84 5.74
CA HIS A 264 12.93 6.28 4.38
C HIS A 264 12.10 5.00 4.29
N GLN A 265 11.86 4.33 5.43
CA GLN A 265 11.02 3.15 5.56
C GLN A 265 9.77 3.42 6.41
N TRP A 266 9.26 4.67 6.43
CA TRP A 266 8.09 5.04 7.25
C TRP A 266 6.93 4.06 7.10
N GLY A 267 6.64 3.61 5.87
CA GLY A 267 5.59 2.62 5.57
C GLY A 267 5.80 1.21 6.15
N LYS A 268 6.90 0.97 6.87
CA LYS A 268 7.20 -0.26 7.61
C LYS A 268 7.41 -0.02 9.11
N SER A 269 7.33 1.23 9.54
CA SER A 269 7.51 1.59 10.95
C SER A 269 6.35 1.07 11.81
N SER A 270 6.62 0.84 13.10
CA SER A 270 5.59 0.50 14.09
C SER A 270 4.54 1.60 14.24
N ALA A 271 4.97 2.87 14.19
CA ALA A 271 4.07 4.02 14.23
C ALA A 271 3.07 4.03 13.06
N PHE A 272 3.54 3.74 11.84
CA PHE A 272 2.64 3.60 10.68
C PHE A 272 1.73 2.38 10.81
N GLU A 273 2.26 1.24 11.25
CA GLU A 273 1.49 0.01 11.45
C GLU A 273 0.32 0.22 12.41
N THR A 274 0.55 0.86 13.57
CA THR A 274 -0.51 1.20 14.53
C THR A 274 -1.55 2.13 13.93
N LYS A 275 -1.13 3.20 13.23
CA LYS A 275 -2.05 4.16 12.60
C LYS A 275 -2.90 3.51 11.51
N LEU A 276 -2.27 2.68 10.66
CA LEU A 276 -2.97 1.98 9.58
C LEU A 276 -3.91 0.92 10.14
N HIS A 277 -3.49 0.12 11.13
CA HIS A 277 -4.37 -0.84 11.79
C HIS A 277 -5.62 -0.13 12.34
N HIS A 278 -5.43 0.95 13.11
CA HIS A 278 -6.54 1.77 13.62
C HIS A 278 -7.44 2.27 12.48
N HIS A 279 -6.86 2.82 11.41
CA HIS A 279 -7.63 3.29 10.27
C HIS A 279 -8.46 2.18 9.61
N LEU A 280 -7.89 0.98 9.45
CA LEU A 280 -8.57 -0.17 8.85
C LEU A 280 -9.75 -0.65 9.71
N VAL A 281 -9.59 -0.77 11.03
CA VAL A 281 -10.67 -1.24 11.91
C VAL A 281 -11.80 -0.21 12.05
N THR A 282 -11.48 1.08 11.99
CA THR A 282 -12.47 2.15 12.10
C THR A 282 -13.24 2.35 10.79
N HIS A 283 -12.55 2.36 9.64
CA HIS A 283 -13.14 2.83 8.38
C HIS A 283 -13.32 1.74 7.30
N VAL A 284 -12.73 0.55 7.46
CA VAL A 284 -12.74 -0.49 6.41
C VAL A 284 -13.48 -1.74 6.86
N ALA A 285 -13.00 -2.41 7.91
CA ALA A 285 -13.61 -3.62 8.45
C ALA A 285 -13.22 -3.82 9.91
N THR A 286 -14.20 -3.90 10.80
CA THR A 286 -14.00 -3.81 12.27
C THR A 286 -13.23 -4.98 12.87
N ASP A 287 -13.24 -6.13 12.19
CA ASP A 287 -12.61 -7.36 12.66
C ASP A 287 -11.23 -7.62 12.03
N LEU A 288 -10.73 -6.73 11.15
CA LEU A 288 -9.41 -6.90 10.55
C LEU A 288 -8.30 -6.73 11.59
N ASP A 289 -7.26 -7.55 11.45
CA ASP A 289 -6.05 -7.46 12.23
C ASP A 289 -4.86 -7.20 11.31
N TYR A 290 -4.02 -6.21 11.60
CA TYR A 290 -2.94 -5.76 10.72
C TYR A 290 -1.68 -5.57 11.55
N PHE A 291 -0.70 -6.46 11.37
CA PHE A 291 0.48 -6.49 12.24
C PHE A 291 1.70 -7.12 11.55
N SER A 292 2.89 -6.82 12.06
CA SER A 292 4.14 -7.46 11.63
C SER A 292 4.53 -8.62 12.54
N LEU A 293 4.51 -9.85 12.02
CA LEU A 293 4.89 -11.05 12.78
C LEU A 293 6.36 -11.03 13.19
N LEU A 294 7.23 -10.44 12.36
CA LEU A 294 8.67 -10.43 12.59
C LEU A 294 9.16 -9.25 13.44
N ARG A 295 8.26 -8.37 13.91
CA ARG A 295 8.62 -7.20 14.72
C ARG A 295 9.49 -7.54 15.95
N PRO A 296 9.28 -8.67 16.66
CA PRO A 296 10.13 -9.05 17.80
C PRO A 296 11.53 -9.55 17.43
N PHE A 297 11.85 -9.72 16.14
CA PHE A 297 13.13 -10.24 15.68
C PHE A 297 13.96 -9.14 15.01
N GLY A 298 15.27 -9.17 15.27
CA GLY A 298 16.26 -8.40 14.53
C GLY A 298 16.86 -9.19 13.37
N GLU A 299 17.56 -8.50 12.47
CA GLU A 299 18.08 -9.04 11.21
C GLU A 299 18.91 -10.32 11.39
N LEU A 300 19.81 -10.36 12.39
CA LEU A 300 20.65 -11.53 12.66
C LEU A 300 19.85 -12.78 13.03
N ARG A 301 18.77 -12.62 13.81
CA ARG A 301 17.91 -13.73 14.21
C ARG A 301 17.07 -14.22 13.04
N ILE A 302 16.59 -13.31 12.20
CA ILE A 302 15.89 -13.65 10.96
C ILE A 302 16.83 -14.39 10.01
N ALA A 303 18.06 -13.93 9.83
CA ALA A 303 19.06 -14.60 9.00
C ALA A 303 19.40 -16.00 9.52
N GLN A 304 19.55 -16.17 10.85
CA GLN A 304 19.80 -17.47 11.47
C GLN A 304 18.61 -18.42 11.32
N ALA A 305 17.37 -17.93 11.43
CA ALA A 305 16.19 -18.75 11.21
C ALA A 305 16.07 -19.15 9.73
N PHE A 306 16.25 -18.19 8.83
CA PHE A 306 16.16 -18.41 7.39
C PHE A 306 17.23 -19.37 6.86
N SER A 307 18.46 -19.36 7.40
CA SER A 307 19.53 -20.26 6.95
C SER A 307 19.24 -21.75 7.20
N ARG A 308 18.23 -22.05 8.02
CA ARG A 308 17.72 -23.41 8.25
C ARG A 308 16.67 -23.83 7.22
N LEU A 309 16.17 -22.90 6.41
CA LEU A 309 15.12 -23.14 5.41
C LEU A 309 15.74 -23.41 4.03
N GLY A 310 16.48 -24.52 3.94
CA GLY A 310 17.26 -24.90 2.76
C GLY A 310 16.48 -24.91 1.44
N ASP A 311 15.19 -25.25 1.50
CA ASP A 311 14.30 -25.37 0.33
C ASP A 311 14.04 -24.04 -0.41
N TYR A 312 14.34 -22.90 0.23
CA TYR A 312 14.21 -21.57 -0.36
C TYR A 312 15.52 -20.99 -0.91
N HIS A 313 16.67 -21.61 -0.64
CA HIS A 313 17.98 -20.98 -0.89
C HIS A 313 18.27 -20.72 -2.38
N ASP A 314 17.75 -21.54 -3.28
CA ASP A 314 17.92 -21.42 -4.73
C ASP A 314 16.92 -20.45 -5.39
N VAL A 315 15.73 -20.26 -4.79
CA VAL A 315 14.68 -19.36 -5.31
C VAL A 315 14.67 -17.96 -4.68
N PHE A 316 15.27 -17.80 -3.50
CA PHE A 316 15.29 -16.52 -2.80
C PHE A 316 16.08 -15.45 -3.58
N ARG A 317 15.53 -14.23 -3.62
CA ARG A 317 16.18 -13.04 -4.20
C ARG A 317 16.05 -11.84 -3.26
N SER A 318 17.16 -11.52 -2.59
CA SER A 318 17.28 -10.41 -1.62
C SER A 318 17.34 -9.03 -2.27
N CYS A 319 17.98 -8.90 -3.44
CA CYS A 319 18.45 -7.61 -3.92
C CYS A 319 17.47 -6.95 -4.90
N ASN A 320 17.10 -5.69 -4.64
CA ASN A 320 16.25 -4.87 -5.52
C ASN A 320 16.83 -4.70 -6.95
N ARG A 321 18.15 -4.86 -7.15
CA ARG A 321 18.80 -4.86 -8.48
C ARG A 321 18.59 -6.18 -9.24
N GLY A 322 18.73 -7.34 -8.58
CA GLY A 322 18.53 -8.65 -9.22
C GLY A 322 17.08 -8.95 -9.60
N ARG A 323 16.11 -8.32 -8.91
CA ARG A 323 14.67 -8.42 -9.26
C ARG A 323 14.29 -7.76 -10.59
N LYS A 324 15.11 -6.82 -11.11
CA LYS A 324 14.82 -6.14 -12.38
C LYS A 324 15.33 -6.89 -13.61
N THR A 325 16.30 -7.79 -13.44
CA THR A 325 16.98 -8.48 -14.54
C THR A 325 16.76 -10.00 -14.54
N ASP A 326 16.09 -10.54 -13.53
CA ASP A 326 15.88 -11.99 -13.34
C ASP A 326 17.19 -12.79 -13.52
N SER A 327 18.29 -12.19 -13.10
CA SER A 327 19.67 -12.67 -13.20
C SER A 327 20.33 -12.64 -11.83
#